data_AF-A0A642PNS5-F1
#
_entry.id   AF-A0A642PNS5-F1
#
_cell.length_a   1.000
_cell.length_b   1.000
_cell.length_c   1.000
_cell.angle_alpha   90.00
_cell.angle_beta   90.00
_cell.angle_gamma   90.00
#
_symmetry.space_group_name_H-M   'P 1'
#
loop_
_entity.id
_entity.type
_entity.pdbx_description
1 polymer ?
#
loop_
_entity_poly.entity_id
_entity_poly.type
_entity_poly.pdbx_seq_one_letter_code
_entity_poly.pdbx_strand_id
1 'polypeptide(L)'
;MQSILGNTRKADITFYASGRIDISARVAKHLQLSRGDVLDIMIDQDEFYLYVRLRSPNGRHEAMVFPTNKAGNHFRTSSSRLCTAILQECKATAKARLCVGEPTENEYGKLLPIITKYLL
;
A
#
# COMPACT_ATOMS: atom_id res chain seq x y z
N MET A 1 -21.43 7.84 -19.83
CA MET A 1 -20.81 6.77 -20.66
C MET A 1 -20.07 5.86 -19.70
N GLN A 2 -20.29 4.54 -19.72
CA GLN A 2 -19.66 3.62 -18.75
C GLN A 2 -18.89 2.54 -19.50
N SER A 3 -17.62 2.35 -19.17
CA SER A 3 -16.79 1.29 -19.75
C SER A 3 -17.26 -0.09 -19.28
N ILE A 4 -17.46 -1.02 -20.21
CA ILE A 4 -17.84 -2.41 -19.91
C ILE A 4 -16.66 -3.18 -19.31
N LEU A 5 -15.43 -2.86 -19.71
CA LEU A 5 -14.22 -3.52 -19.20
C LEU A 5 -13.77 -2.97 -17.83
N GLY A 6 -14.30 -1.81 -17.43
CA GLY A 6 -13.87 -1.12 -16.21
C GLY A 6 -12.35 -0.85 -16.20
N ASN A 7 -11.77 -0.82 -15.00
CA ASN A 7 -10.33 -0.74 -14.81
C ASN A 7 -9.72 -2.16 -14.86
N THR A 8 -9.00 -2.46 -15.92
CA THR A 8 -8.32 -3.75 -16.14
C THR A 8 -6.93 -3.83 -15.48
N ARG A 9 -6.39 -2.69 -15.01
CA ARG A 9 -5.06 -2.65 -14.39
C ARG A 9 -5.07 -3.43 -13.08
N LYS A 10 -4.08 -4.32 -12.90
CA LYS A 10 -3.85 -4.99 -11.62
C LYS A 10 -3.48 -3.94 -10.56
N ALA A 11 -4.16 -3.98 -9.42
CA ALA A 11 -3.89 -3.10 -8.30
C ALA A 11 -2.45 -3.24 -7.80
N ASP A 12 -1.85 -2.10 -7.46
CA ASP A 12 -0.49 -2.03 -6.93
C ASP A 12 -0.46 -2.37 -5.45
N ILE A 13 -1.51 -1.98 -4.72
CA ILE A 13 -1.73 -2.29 -3.31
C ILE A 13 -3.21 -2.59 -3.06
N THR A 14 -3.50 -3.52 -2.15
CA THR A 14 -4.88 -3.85 -1.77
C THR A 14 -5.02 -3.89 -0.26
N PHE A 15 -5.97 -3.10 0.26
CA PHE A 15 -6.36 -3.06 1.66
C PHE A 15 -7.63 -3.87 1.86
N TYR A 16 -7.67 -4.74 2.86
CA TYR A 16 -8.85 -5.56 3.17
C TYR A 16 -9.41 -5.17 4.54
N ALA A 17 -10.74 -5.27 4.71
CA ALA A 17 -11.41 -5.02 5.99
C ALA A 17 -10.87 -5.88 7.15
N SER A 18 -10.33 -7.07 6.83
CA SER A 18 -9.63 -7.94 7.79
C SER A 18 -8.32 -7.38 8.36
N GLY A 19 -7.85 -6.21 7.91
CA GLY A 19 -6.55 -5.65 8.26
C GLY A 19 -5.38 -6.15 7.40
N ARG A 20 -5.59 -7.15 6.54
CA ARG A 20 -4.59 -7.60 5.56
C ARG A 20 -4.29 -6.51 4.53
N ILE A 21 -3.03 -6.40 4.12
CA ILE A 21 -2.56 -5.53 3.05
C ILE A 21 -1.70 -6.37 2.09
N ASP A 22 -2.11 -6.46 0.82
CA ASP A 22 -1.33 -7.13 -0.23
C ASP A 22 -0.58 -6.09 -1.06
N ILE A 23 0.71 -6.33 -1.28
CA ILE A 23 1.65 -5.40 -1.94
C ILE A 23 2.19 -6.07 -3.20
N SER A 24 2.05 -5.39 -4.34
CA SER A 24 2.56 -5.87 -5.61
C SER A 24 4.09 -5.81 -5.71
N ALA A 25 4.65 -6.58 -6.64
CA ALA A 25 6.07 -6.51 -6.97
C ALA A 25 6.54 -5.13 -7.44
N ARG A 26 5.67 -4.34 -8.07
CA ARG A 26 5.98 -2.97 -8.50
C ARG A 26 6.23 -2.07 -7.30
N VAL A 27 5.30 -2.07 -6.33
CA VAL A 27 5.44 -1.29 -5.08
C VAL A 27 6.67 -1.74 -4.30
N ALA A 28 6.86 -3.06 -4.17
CA ALA A 28 8.02 -3.61 -3.48
C ALA A 28 9.34 -3.17 -4.11
N LYS A 29 9.42 -3.13 -5.46
CA LYS A 29 10.60 -2.65 -6.18
C LYS A 29 10.82 -1.15 -5.97
N HIS A 30 9.77 -0.33 -6.07
CA HIS A 30 9.89 1.12 -5.87
C HIS A 30 10.43 1.45 -4.48
N LEU A 31 9.81 0.89 -3.42
CA LEU A 31 10.21 1.11 -2.03
C LEU A 31 11.44 0.31 -1.57
N GLN A 32 11.96 -0.57 -2.44
CA GLN A 32 13.06 -1.49 -2.12
C GLN A 32 12.77 -2.30 -0.85
N LEU A 33 11.58 -2.91 -0.80
CA LEU A 33 11.13 -3.64 0.39
C LEU A 33 11.97 -4.88 0.65
N SER A 34 12.33 -5.05 1.91
CA SER A 34 12.94 -6.27 2.43
C SER A 34 12.03 -6.90 3.49
N ARG A 35 12.19 -8.21 3.70
CA ARG A 35 11.49 -8.93 4.77
C ARG A 35 11.78 -8.24 6.10
N GLY A 36 10.73 -7.91 6.85
CA GLY A 36 10.84 -7.28 8.17
C GLY A 36 10.69 -5.76 8.13
N ASP A 37 10.74 -5.12 6.97
CA ASP A 37 10.46 -3.68 6.87
C ASP A 37 9.05 -3.35 7.38
N VAL A 38 8.89 -2.18 7.98
CA VAL A 38 7.61 -1.71 8.50
C VAL A 38 7.09 -0.59 7.62
N LEU A 39 5.88 -0.76 7.11
CA LEU A 39 5.21 0.27 6.31
C LEU A 39 4.38 1.19 7.19
N ASP A 40 4.21 2.41 6.72
CA ASP A 40 3.22 3.35 7.25
C ASP A 40 2.64 4.18 6.10
N ILE A 41 1.56 4.90 6.40
CA ILE A 41 0.92 5.82 5.46
C ILE A 41 0.90 7.21 6.08
N MET A 42 1.56 8.14 5.40
CA MET A 42 1.50 9.57 5.74
C MET A 42 0.35 10.23 4.98
N ILE A 43 -0.22 11.27 5.59
CA ILE A 43 -1.21 12.13 4.93
C ILE A 43 -0.57 13.51 4.81
N ASP A 44 -0.52 14.04 3.60
CA ASP A 44 -0.10 15.41 3.32
C ASP A 44 -1.00 16.00 2.24
N GLN A 45 -1.52 17.22 2.47
CA GLN A 45 -2.41 17.92 1.53
C GLN A 45 -3.55 17.06 0.92
N ASP A 46 -4.24 16.27 1.75
CA ASP A 46 -5.31 15.33 1.35
C ASP A 46 -4.87 14.15 0.46
N GLU A 47 -3.57 13.94 0.31
CA GLU A 47 -2.99 12.79 -0.37
C GLU A 47 -2.36 11.80 0.60
N PHE A 48 -2.48 10.51 0.29
CA PHE A 48 -1.94 9.42 1.09
C PHE A 48 -0.64 8.94 0.47
N TYR A 49 0.41 8.80 1.27
CA TYR A 49 1.72 8.36 0.82
C TYR A 49 2.17 7.11 1.57
N LEU A 50 2.41 6.02 0.84
CA LEU A 50 3.00 4.80 1.36
C LEU A 50 4.51 4.93 1.45
N TYR A 51 5.10 4.59 2.59
CA TYR A 51 6.55 4.60 2.77
C TYR A 51 7.02 3.53 3.75
N VAL A 52 8.34 3.34 3.79
CA VAL A 52 8.99 2.46 4.75
C VAL A 52 9.35 3.27 5.98
N ARG A 53 8.60 3.07 7.07
CA ARG A 53 8.82 3.74 8.34
C ARG A 53 10.06 3.24 9.07
N LEU A 54 10.29 1.92 9.05
CA LEU A 54 11.46 1.28 9.67
C LEU A 54 12.03 0.20 8.75
N ARG A 55 13.35 0.15 8.63
CA ARG A 55 14.06 -0.88 7.89
C ARG A 55 14.38 -2.06 8.81
N SER A 56 13.66 -3.16 8.61
CA SER A 56 13.85 -4.45 9.29
C SER A 56 14.17 -4.35 10.80
N PRO A 57 13.34 -3.66 11.61
CA PRO A 57 13.58 -3.52 13.04
C PRO A 57 13.47 -4.87 13.79
N ASN A 58 14.05 -4.91 14.98
CA ASN A 58 13.94 -6.05 15.89
C ASN A 58 12.51 -6.18 16.46
N GLY A 59 12.07 -7.42 16.67
CA GLY A 59 10.77 -7.73 17.27
C GLY A 59 9.60 -7.69 16.28
N ARG A 60 8.38 -7.85 16.79
CA ARG A 60 7.15 -7.82 15.98
C ARG A 60 6.58 -6.41 15.97
N HIS A 61 6.37 -5.88 14.77
CA HIS A 61 5.73 -4.57 14.55
C HIS A 61 4.44 -4.75 13.75
N GLU A 62 3.43 -3.93 14.05
CA GLU A 62 2.29 -3.76 13.15
C GLU A 62 2.80 -3.26 11.78
N ALA A 63 2.14 -3.63 10.68
CA ALA A 63 2.56 -3.26 9.32
C ALA A 63 3.96 -3.76 8.89
N MET A 64 4.54 -4.73 9.61
CA MET A 64 5.75 -5.45 9.17
C MET A 64 5.48 -6.32 7.93
N VAL A 65 6.31 -6.21 6.91
CA VAL A 65 6.13 -6.88 5.62
C VAL A 65 6.83 -8.24 5.56
N PHE A 66 6.17 -9.20 4.93
CA PHE A 66 6.69 -10.53 4.66
C PHE A 66 6.47 -10.90 3.20
N PRO A 67 7.44 -11.55 2.53
CA PRO A 67 7.23 -12.10 1.19
C PRO A 67 6.06 -13.11 1.21
N THR A 68 5.20 -13.07 0.19
CA THR A 68 4.08 -14.01 0.09
C THR A 68 4.49 -15.39 -0.41
N ASN A 69 5.65 -15.50 -1.05
CA ASN A 69 6.28 -16.75 -1.47
C ASN A 69 7.81 -16.57 -1.53
N LYS A 70 8.55 -17.67 -1.76
CA LYS A 70 10.03 -17.66 -1.70
C LYS A 70 10.70 -16.98 -2.90
N ALA A 71 10.05 -16.95 -4.07
CA ALA A 71 10.68 -16.55 -5.34
C ALA A 71 10.13 -15.25 -5.96
N GLY A 72 8.99 -14.76 -5.47
CA GLY A 72 8.31 -13.58 -5.98
C GLY A 72 8.59 -12.35 -5.13
N ASN A 73 8.54 -11.18 -5.76
CA ASN A 73 8.73 -9.90 -5.09
C ASN A 73 7.41 -9.33 -4.51
N HIS A 74 6.44 -10.20 -4.20
CA HIS A 74 5.15 -9.77 -3.66
C HIS A 74 5.22 -9.85 -2.14
N PHE A 75 4.70 -8.83 -1.47
CA PHE A 75 4.73 -8.75 -0.02
C PHE A 75 3.32 -8.69 0.54
N ARG A 76 3.20 -9.05 1.81
CA ARG A 76 2.00 -8.90 2.60
C ARG A 76 2.36 -8.32 3.94
N THR A 77 1.46 -7.50 4.44
CA THR A 77 1.47 -7.07 5.83
C THR A 77 0.05 -7.02 6.40
N SER A 78 -0.08 -6.60 7.64
CA SER A 78 -1.35 -6.40 8.31
C SER A 78 -1.32 -5.17 9.21
N SER A 79 -2.33 -4.32 9.06
CA SER A 79 -2.68 -3.26 10.00
C SER A 79 -4.17 -2.95 9.86
N SER A 80 -4.95 -3.21 10.90
CA SER A 80 -6.38 -2.88 10.90
C SER A 80 -6.59 -1.37 10.84
N ARG A 81 -5.69 -0.59 11.45
CA ARG A 81 -5.76 0.87 11.47
C ARG A 81 -5.54 1.48 10.09
N LEU A 82 -4.48 1.07 9.39
CA LEU A 82 -4.21 1.54 8.01
C LEU A 82 -5.32 1.12 7.05
N CYS A 83 -5.79 -0.14 7.14
CA CYS A 83 -6.89 -0.60 6.32
C CYS A 83 -8.18 0.20 6.57
N THR A 84 -8.53 0.48 7.83
CA THR A 84 -9.75 1.22 8.17
C THR A 84 -9.70 2.63 7.59
N ALA A 85 -8.58 3.35 7.76
CA ALA A 85 -8.42 4.70 7.24
C ALA A 85 -8.58 4.76 5.71
N ILE A 86 -7.91 3.86 4.97
CA ILE A 86 -8.00 3.82 3.51
C ILE A 86 -9.39 3.38 3.02
N LEU A 87 -10.02 2.41 3.69
CA LEU A 87 -11.37 1.97 3.33
C LEU A 87 -12.40 3.08 3.54
N GLN A 88 -12.28 3.85 4.62
CA GLN A 88 -13.12 5.03 4.88
C GLN A 88 -12.96 6.08 3.79
N GLU A 89 -11.72 6.44 3.45
CA GLU A 89 -11.43 7.40 2.37
C GLU A 89 -12.01 6.94 1.03
N CYS A 90 -11.82 5.67 0.67
CA CYS A 90 -12.33 5.09 -0.57
C CYS A 90 -13.84 4.74 -0.52
N LYS A 91 -14.53 4.98 0.60
CA LYS A 91 -15.94 4.58 0.84
C LYS A 91 -16.19 3.10 0.50
N ALA A 92 -15.22 2.24 0.80
CA ALA A 92 -15.25 0.82 0.50
C ALA A 92 -15.47 -0.01 1.77
N THR A 93 -16.30 -1.06 1.70
CA THR A 93 -16.66 -1.87 2.88
C THR A 93 -15.81 -3.14 3.03
N ALA A 94 -15.46 -3.80 1.93
CA ALA A 94 -14.77 -5.10 1.96
C ALA A 94 -13.27 -5.00 1.67
N LYS A 95 -12.90 -4.27 0.60
CA LYS A 95 -11.52 -4.05 0.19
C LYS A 95 -11.38 -2.83 -0.71
N ALA A 96 -10.23 -2.17 -0.68
CA ALA A 96 -9.82 -1.12 -1.62
C ALA A 96 -8.65 -1.63 -2.46
N ARG A 97 -8.79 -1.57 -3.78
CA ARG A 97 -7.79 -1.99 -4.78
C ARG A 97 -7.26 -0.73 -5.46
N LEU A 98 -6.05 -0.30 -5.10
CA LEU A 98 -5.56 1.02 -5.45
C LEU A 98 -4.31 0.93 -6.33
N CYS A 99 -4.15 1.93 -7.18
CA CYS A 99 -2.90 2.17 -7.88
C CYS A 99 -2.02 3.10 -7.04
N VAL A 100 -0.71 3.06 -7.30
CA VAL A 100 0.22 4.07 -6.81
C VAL A 100 0.69 4.94 -7.97
N GLY A 101 1.03 6.19 -7.64
CA GLY A 101 1.69 7.13 -8.53
C GLY A 101 3.18 6.82 -8.70
N GLU A 102 3.90 7.77 -9.31
CA GLU A 102 5.35 7.70 -9.39
C GLU A 102 6.00 8.04 -8.04
N PRO A 103 7.15 7.43 -7.69
CA PRO A 103 7.81 7.69 -6.42
C PRO A 103 8.29 9.14 -6.32
N THR A 104 8.17 9.70 -5.13
CA THR A 104 8.77 10.98 -4.74
C THR A 104 9.72 10.76 -3.55
N GLU A 105 10.58 11.74 -3.26
CA GLU A 105 11.50 11.69 -2.12
C GLU A 105 11.31 12.91 -1.24
N ASN A 106 11.37 12.72 0.08
CA ASN A 106 11.42 13.78 1.08
C ASN A 106 12.30 13.37 2.28
N GLU A 107 12.20 14.11 3.39
CA GLU A 107 12.97 13.84 4.62
C GLU A 107 12.72 12.44 5.23
N TYR A 108 11.58 11.80 4.94
CA TYR A 108 11.25 10.44 5.38
C TYR A 108 11.70 9.36 4.38
N GLY A 109 12.38 9.76 3.30
CA GLY A 109 12.85 8.89 2.23
C GLY A 109 11.87 8.78 1.07
N LYS A 110 11.80 7.59 0.47
CA LYS A 110 10.99 7.35 -0.72
C LYS A 110 9.53 7.14 -0.36
N LEU A 111 8.67 7.92 -1.01
CA LEU A 111 7.23 7.94 -0.86
C LEU A 111 6.55 7.43 -2.13
N LEU A 112 5.44 6.72 -1.98
CA LEU A 112 4.57 6.33 -3.08
C LEU A 112 3.16 6.91 -2.86
N PRO A 113 2.71 7.86 -3.70
CA PRO A 113 1.35 8.37 -3.64
C PRO A 113 0.35 7.23 -3.87
N ILE A 114 -0.63 7.08 -3.00
CA ILE A 114 -1.75 6.15 -3.14
C ILE A 114 -2.90 6.91 -3.82
N ILE A 115 -3.34 6.43 -4.98
CA ILE A 115 -4.43 7.06 -5.73
C ILE A 115 -5.76 6.59 -5.15
N THR A 116 -6.32 7.35 -4.21
CA THR A 116 -7.60 7.05 -3.52
C THR A 116 -8.81 7.62 -4.25
N LYS A 117 -8.63 8.70 -5.02
CA LYS A 117 -9.67 9.34 -5.83
C LYS A 117 -9.37 9.04 -7.30
N TYR A 118 -10.11 8.12 -7.91
CA TYR A 118 -10.19 8.11 -9.36
C TYR A 118 -11.02 9.34 -9.75
N LEU A 119 -10.45 10.23 -10.56
CA LEU A 119 -11.22 11.22 -11.31
C LEU A 119 -12.31 10.45 -12.06
N LEU A 120 -13.54 10.49 -11.54
CA LEU A 120 -14.74 9.94 -12.18
C LEU A 120 -15.06 10.76 -13.42
#